data_AF-A0A9E2LD55-F1
#
_entry.id   AF-A0A9E2LD55-F1
#
_cell.length_a   1.000
_cell.length_b   1.000
_cell.length_c   1.000
_cell.angle_alpha   90.00
_cell.angle_beta   90.00
_cell.angle_gamma   90.00
#
_symmetry.space_group_name_H-M   'P 1'
#
loop_
_entity.id
_entity.type
_entity.pdbx_description
1 polymer ?
#
loop_
_entity_poly.entity_id
_entity_poly.type
_entity_poly.pdbx_seq_one_letter_code
_entity_poly.pdbx_strand_id
1 'polypeptide(L)'
;MRQSEFIDKRQFDQLDHSVRFAAEIGLPLNTMTTIQFGATGCEAENVGPAIRRLIRNYFTPWLRPTRAHPIDHRPAAWFYVVENVHEHGHHSHGTHVHWVTHIPEGRRVAFEAKLPYWVRRVAGEIFEATVAIDVRDADKPRGAARYFGKALKPHDATRRRIRPSPQGLVHGRRLSIS
;
A
#
# COMPACT_ATOMS: atom_id res chain seq x y z
N MET A 1 -20.89 -2.62 -3.39
CA MET A 1 -19.45 -2.41 -3.10
C MET A 1 -19.02 -1.12 -3.81
N ARG A 2 -18.25 -0.21 -3.19
CA ARG A 2 -17.81 1.02 -3.87
C ARG A 2 -16.83 0.65 -4.99
N GLN A 3 -16.94 1.29 -6.15
CA GLN A 3 -15.99 1.17 -7.26
C GLN A 3 -15.37 2.54 -7.55
N SER A 4 -14.13 2.55 -8.04
CA SER A 4 -13.47 3.80 -8.43
C SER A 4 -12.38 3.59 -9.47
N GLU A 5 -12.45 4.36 -10.55
CA GLU A 5 -11.38 4.44 -11.56
C GLU A 5 -10.28 5.43 -11.16
N PHE A 6 -10.64 6.46 -10.38
CA PHE A 6 -9.75 7.55 -9.99
C PHE A 6 -9.66 7.72 -8.47
N ILE A 7 -8.56 8.30 -8.00
CA ILE A 7 -8.43 8.90 -6.67
C ILE A 7 -9.11 10.28 -6.71
N ASP A 8 -9.93 10.57 -5.71
CA ASP A 8 -10.53 11.91 -5.56
C ASP A 8 -9.49 12.92 -5.08
N LYS A 9 -9.57 14.18 -5.53
CA LYS A 9 -8.70 15.27 -5.09
C LYS A 9 -8.57 15.33 -3.57
N ARG A 10 -9.69 15.20 -2.83
CA ARG A 10 -9.66 15.25 -1.36
C ARG A 10 -8.84 14.12 -0.76
N GLN A 11 -8.94 12.91 -1.32
CA GLN A 11 -8.18 11.76 -0.84
C GLN A 11 -6.68 11.95 -1.11
N PHE A 12 -6.33 12.50 -2.26
CA PHE A 12 -4.94 12.79 -2.59
C PHE A 12 -4.34 13.88 -1.70
N ASP A 13 -5.09 14.96 -1.44
CA ASP A 13 -4.64 16.02 -0.53
C ASP A 13 -4.41 15.46 0.89
N GLN A 14 -5.28 14.56 1.35
CA GLN A 14 -5.10 13.85 2.61
C GLN A 14 -3.84 12.96 2.61
N LEU A 15 -3.53 12.29 1.49
CA LEU A 15 -2.31 11.50 1.33
C LEU A 15 -1.04 12.35 1.40
N ASP A 16 -0.95 13.46 0.65
CA ASP A 16 0.24 14.33 0.72
C ASP A 16 0.44 14.91 2.12
N HIS A 17 -0.66 15.28 2.80
CA HIS A 17 -0.60 15.77 4.17
C HIS A 17 -0.17 14.68 5.16
N SER A 18 -0.72 13.46 5.07
CA SER A 18 -0.42 12.39 6.02
C SER A 18 1.05 11.97 6.01
N VAL A 19 1.72 12.03 4.85
CA VAL A 19 3.16 11.75 4.77
C VAL A 19 3.96 12.75 5.61
N ARG A 20 3.57 14.03 5.61
CA ARG A 20 4.25 15.07 6.42
C ARG A 20 3.93 14.89 7.90
N PHE A 21 2.65 14.71 8.21
CA PHE A 21 2.19 14.50 9.57
C PHE A 21 2.87 13.30 10.23
N ALA A 22 3.03 12.18 9.49
CA ALA A 22 3.74 11.01 9.98
C ALA A 22 5.20 11.32 10.38
N ALA A 23 5.91 12.13 9.59
CA ALA A 23 7.26 12.58 9.94
C ALA A 23 7.26 13.50 11.18
N GLU A 24 6.30 14.43 11.27
CA GLU A 24 6.16 15.37 12.38
C GLU A 24 5.92 14.67 13.73
N ILE A 25 5.14 13.58 13.74
CA ILE A 25 4.89 12.79 14.97
C ILE A 25 5.98 11.73 15.24
N GLY A 26 7.10 11.78 14.52
CA GLY A 26 8.22 10.84 14.69
C GLY A 26 7.93 9.42 14.22
N LEU A 27 7.03 9.26 13.25
CA LEU A 27 6.70 8.00 12.58
C LEU A 27 6.92 8.11 11.06
N PRO A 28 8.13 8.51 10.61
CA PRO A 28 8.37 8.70 9.19
C PRO A 28 8.13 7.41 8.42
N LEU A 29 7.35 7.48 7.35
CA LEU A 29 7.11 6.34 6.47
C LEU A 29 8.42 5.98 5.77
N ASN A 30 8.96 4.79 6.06
CA ASN A 30 10.33 4.40 5.70
C ASN A 30 10.39 3.11 4.87
N THR A 31 9.28 2.38 4.73
CA THR A 31 9.24 1.11 4.02
C THR A 31 8.11 1.13 3.00
N MET A 32 8.41 0.83 1.74
CA MET A 32 7.43 0.64 0.68
C MET A 32 7.35 -0.84 0.32
N THR A 33 6.15 -1.39 0.40
CA THR A 33 5.83 -2.76 0.03
C THR A 33 4.90 -2.74 -1.17
N THR A 34 5.26 -3.46 -2.23
CA THR A 34 4.36 -3.74 -3.36
C THR A 34 3.91 -5.19 -3.28
N ILE A 35 2.59 -5.42 -3.27
CA ILE A 35 2.00 -6.75 -3.31
C ILE A 35 1.26 -6.90 -4.64
N GLN A 36 1.76 -7.75 -5.52
CA GLN A 36 1.07 -8.12 -6.76
C GLN A 36 0.05 -9.21 -6.45
N PHE A 37 -1.21 -8.81 -6.20
CA PHE A 37 -2.26 -9.79 -5.90
C PHE A 37 -2.61 -10.67 -7.11
N GLY A 38 -2.32 -10.21 -8.33
CA GLY A 38 -2.39 -11.05 -9.54
C GLY A 38 -1.45 -12.26 -9.52
N ALA A 39 -0.39 -12.24 -8.71
CA ALA A 39 0.52 -13.37 -8.50
C ALA A 39 0.11 -14.24 -7.28
N THR A 40 -1.14 -14.12 -6.83
CA THR A 40 -1.72 -14.86 -5.70
C THR A 40 -3.08 -15.43 -6.05
N GLY A 41 -3.60 -16.35 -5.24
CA GLY A 41 -4.98 -16.87 -5.37
C GLY A 41 -6.09 -15.87 -5.00
N CYS A 42 -5.84 -14.56 -5.09
CA CYS A 42 -6.77 -13.51 -4.68
C CYS A 42 -7.40 -12.84 -5.89
N GLU A 43 -8.70 -13.07 -6.07
CA GLU A 43 -9.50 -12.37 -7.09
C GLU A 43 -9.49 -10.84 -6.88
N ALA A 44 -9.58 -10.08 -7.97
CA ALA A 44 -9.48 -8.63 -7.98
C ALA A 44 -10.48 -7.94 -7.03
N GLU A 45 -11.70 -8.46 -6.93
CA GLU A 45 -12.76 -7.96 -6.05
C GLU A 45 -12.42 -8.13 -4.56
N ASN A 46 -11.53 -9.08 -4.25
CA ASN A 46 -11.14 -9.45 -2.90
C ASN A 46 -9.86 -8.75 -2.43
N VAL A 47 -9.14 -8.02 -3.30
CA VAL A 47 -7.90 -7.32 -2.93
C VAL A 47 -8.14 -6.28 -1.83
N GLY A 48 -9.17 -5.45 -1.96
CA GLY A 48 -9.52 -4.44 -0.95
C GLY A 48 -9.83 -5.05 0.44
N PRO A 49 -10.66 -6.10 0.54
CA PRO A 49 -10.78 -6.90 1.76
C PRO A 49 -9.47 -7.54 2.24
N ALA A 50 -8.66 -8.11 1.35
CA ALA A 50 -7.43 -8.82 1.70
C ALA A 50 -6.39 -7.90 2.34
N ILE A 51 -6.09 -6.73 1.75
CA ILE A 51 -5.15 -5.77 2.34
C ILE A 51 -5.63 -5.25 3.71
N ARG A 52 -6.94 -5.04 3.88
CA ARG A 52 -7.48 -4.64 5.19
C ARG A 52 -7.31 -5.73 6.24
N ARG A 53 -7.49 -7.01 5.88
CA ARG A 53 -7.20 -8.14 6.77
C ARG A 53 -5.71 -8.25 7.07
N LEU A 54 -4.83 -8.06 6.07
CA LEU A 54 -3.38 -8.04 6.24
C LEU A 54 -2.99 -7.05 7.33
N ILE A 55 -3.45 -5.80 7.17
CA ILE A 55 -3.13 -4.71 8.08
C ILE A 55 -3.71 -4.97 9.47
N ARG A 56 -5.04 -5.17 9.54
CA ARG A 56 -5.76 -5.27 10.81
C ARG A 56 -5.38 -6.50 11.65
N ASN A 57 -5.22 -7.66 11.01
CA ASN A 57 -5.09 -8.93 11.73
C ASN A 57 -3.64 -9.33 11.96
N TYR A 58 -2.71 -8.82 11.14
CA TYR A 58 -1.31 -9.24 11.19
C TYR A 58 -0.36 -8.07 11.48
N PHE A 59 -0.34 -7.05 10.63
CA PHE A 59 0.61 -5.94 10.78
C PHE A 59 0.40 -5.12 12.06
N THR A 60 -0.81 -4.59 12.27
CA THR A 60 -1.10 -3.74 13.43
C THR A 60 -0.91 -4.48 14.76
N PRO A 61 -1.34 -5.75 14.92
CA PRO A 61 -1.01 -6.53 16.11
C PRO A 61 0.49 -6.80 16.28
N TRP A 62 1.22 -7.07 15.19
CA TRP A 62 2.67 -7.32 15.23
C TRP A 62 3.47 -6.08 15.63
N LEU A 63 2.98 -4.87 15.33
CA LEU A 63 3.62 -3.63 15.78
C LEU A 63 3.51 -3.40 17.29
N ARG A 64 2.57 -4.05 18.00
CA ARG A 64 2.40 -3.86 19.44
C ARG A 64 3.71 -4.10 20.20
N PRO A 65 3.97 -3.37 21.30
CA PRO A 65 5.13 -3.63 22.13
C PRO A 65 5.15 -5.06 22.66
N THR A 66 6.34 -5.62 22.78
CA THR A 66 6.58 -6.94 23.37
C THR A 66 7.72 -6.83 24.37
N ARG A 67 7.93 -7.84 25.23
CA ARG A 67 9.10 -7.86 26.13
C ARG A 67 10.43 -7.75 25.37
N ALA A 68 10.51 -8.33 24.16
CA ALA A 68 11.71 -8.29 23.33
C ALA A 68 11.90 -6.93 22.62
N HIS A 69 10.82 -6.16 22.47
CA HIS A 69 10.82 -4.86 21.81
C HIS A 69 9.91 -3.90 22.59
N PRO A 70 10.39 -3.38 23.74
CA PRO A 70 9.60 -2.53 24.63
C PRO A 70 9.39 -1.12 24.07
N ILE A 71 10.11 -0.76 23.00
CA ILE A 71 10.06 0.57 22.41
C ILE A 71 8.70 0.80 21.73
N ASP A 72 7.97 1.68 22.41
CA ASP A 72 6.98 2.65 21.97
C ASP A 72 5.64 2.11 21.42
N HIS A 73 4.58 2.40 22.18
CA HIS A 73 3.18 2.05 21.89
C HIS A 73 2.59 2.94 20.79
N ARG A 74 3.40 3.33 19.79
CA ARG A 74 2.99 4.29 18.76
C ARG A 74 1.96 3.66 17.82
N PRO A 75 0.99 4.46 17.34
CA PRO A 75 0.02 3.99 16.36
C PRO A 75 0.74 3.56 15.07
N ALA A 76 0.13 2.61 14.36
CA ALA A 76 0.64 2.17 13.07
C ALA A 76 0.45 3.28 12.04
N ALA A 77 1.53 3.91 11.58
CA ALA A 77 1.51 4.90 10.50
C ALA A 77 1.68 4.21 9.15
N TRP A 78 0.69 4.36 8.26
CA TRP A 78 0.74 3.76 6.93
C TRP A 78 -0.26 4.40 5.96
N PHE A 79 -0.03 4.21 4.67
CA PHE A 79 -1.06 4.34 3.66
C PHE A 79 -0.93 3.22 2.63
N TYR A 80 -2.02 2.86 1.96
CA TYR A 80 -1.95 2.00 0.79
C TYR A 80 -2.74 2.57 -0.38
N VAL A 81 -2.28 2.26 -1.59
CA VAL A 81 -2.97 2.54 -2.85
C VAL A 81 -3.12 1.23 -3.62
N VAL A 82 -4.34 0.95 -4.07
CA VAL A 82 -4.67 -0.15 -4.98
C VAL A 82 -4.61 0.37 -6.41
N GLU A 83 -3.89 -0.32 -7.27
CA GLU A 83 -3.83 -0.06 -8.70
C GLU A 83 -4.32 -1.31 -9.44
N ASN A 84 -5.03 -1.09 -10.55
CA ASN A 84 -5.45 -2.16 -11.44
C ASN A 84 -5.03 -1.77 -12.86
N VAL A 85 -3.77 -2.04 -13.21
CA VAL A 85 -3.22 -1.62 -14.50
C VAL A 85 -3.48 -2.73 -15.51
N HIS A 86 -4.36 -2.47 -16.47
CA HIS A 86 -4.46 -3.27 -17.68
C HIS A 86 -3.45 -2.69 -18.69
N GLU A 87 -2.30 -3.32 -18.86
CA GLU A 87 -1.43 -2.98 -19.99
C GLU A 87 -2.04 -3.52 -21.29
N HIS A 88 -1.96 -2.72 -22.35
CA HIS A 88 -2.28 -3.16 -23.71
C HIS A 88 -1.19 -4.11 -24.21
N GLY A 89 -1.40 -5.41 -24.03
CA GLY A 89 -0.55 -6.47 -24.59
C GLY A 89 -0.28 -7.60 -23.59
N HIS A 90 -0.81 -8.79 -23.87
CA HIS A 90 -0.56 -10.16 -23.37
C HIS A 90 -0.13 -10.47 -21.92
N HIS A 91 0.18 -9.50 -21.06
CA HIS A 91 0.52 -9.65 -19.65
C HIS A 91 -0.33 -8.67 -18.83
N SER A 92 -1.51 -9.10 -18.41
CA SER A 92 -2.25 -8.37 -17.39
C SER A 92 -1.47 -8.48 -16.07
N HIS A 93 -0.84 -7.39 -15.63
CA HIS A 93 -0.11 -7.34 -14.34
C HIS A 93 -1.04 -7.51 -13.11
N GLY A 94 -2.35 -7.58 -13.34
CA GLY A 94 -3.35 -7.83 -12.30
C GLY A 94 -3.51 -6.64 -11.35
N THR A 95 -4.35 -6.82 -10.34
CA THR A 95 -4.47 -5.81 -9.28
C THR A 95 -3.28 -5.89 -8.34
N HIS A 96 -2.66 -4.77 -8.03
CA HIS A 96 -1.57 -4.69 -7.05
C HIS A 96 -1.83 -3.60 -6.02
N VAL A 97 -1.14 -3.71 -4.89
CA VAL A 97 -1.20 -2.75 -3.80
C VAL A 97 0.18 -2.23 -3.51
N HIS A 98 0.33 -0.92 -3.51
CA HIS A 98 1.47 -0.25 -2.92
C HIS A 98 1.11 0.19 -1.51
N TRP A 99 1.85 -0.29 -0.53
CA TRP A 99 1.64 -0.06 0.89
C TRP A 99 2.90 0.53 1.48
N VAL A 100 2.80 1.77 1.96
CA VAL A 100 3.93 2.49 2.56
C VAL A 100 3.68 2.59 4.05
N THR A 101 4.67 2.18 4.83
CA THR A 101 4.57 2.00 6.28
C THR A 101 5.75 2.63 7.00
N HIS A 102 5.52 3.02 8.26
CA HIS A 102 6.61 3.14 9.21
C HIS A 102 6.91 1.77 9.81
N ILE A 103 8.14 1.31 9.65
CA ILE A 103 8.67 0.12 10.34
C ILE A 103 9.71 0.59 11.37
N PRO A 104 9.55 0.26 12.65
CA PRO A 104 10.54 0.59 13.66
C PRO A 104 11.92 0.03 13.32
N GLU A 105 12.96 0.75 13.72
CA GLU A 105 14.34 0.31 13.56
C GLU A 105 14.55 -1.09 14.18
N GLY A 106 15.36 -1.91 13.52
CA GLY A 106 15.61 -3.30 13.93
C GLY A 106 14.46 -4.29 13.67
N ARG A 107 13.25 -3.83 13.29
CA ARG A 107 12.12 -4.74 12.98
C ARG A 107 11.96 -5.06 11.50
N ARG A 108 12.74 -4.44 10.60
CA ARG A 108 12.59 -4.61 9.14
C ARG A 108 12.80 -6.05 8.67
N VAL A 109 13.86 -6.72 9.13
CA VAL A 109 14.13 -8.12 8.76
C VAL A 109 12.99 -9.04 9.22
N ALA A 110 12.47 -8.83 10.44
CA ALA A 110 11.34 -9.61 10.95
C ALA A 110 10.02 -9.33 10.22
N PHE A 111 9.82 -8.09 9.75
CA PHE A 111 8.69 -7.72 8.90
C PHE A 111 8.73 -8.49 7.58
N GLU A 112 9.86 -8.41 6.86
CA GLU A 112 10.05 -9.09 5.57
C GLU A 112 9.89 -10.60 5.69
N ALA A 113 10.44 -11.21 6.74
CA ALA A 113 10.30 -12.65 6.97
C ALA A 113 8.85 -13.09 7.23
N LYS A 114 8.02 -12.24 7.86
CA LYS A 114 6.61 -12.58 8.18
C LYS A 114 5.63 -12.25 7.07
N LEU A 115 5.96 -11.27 6.23
CA LEU A 115 5.05 -10.73 5.23
C LEU A 115 4.53 -11.80 4.24
N PRO A 116 5.34 -12.70 3.66
CA PRO A 116 4.84 -13.76 2.78
C PRO A 116 3.83 -14.67 3.45
N TYR A 117 4.06 -15.01 4.73
CA TYR A 117 3.12 -15.81 5.50
C TYR A 117 1.79 -15.06 5.69
N TRP A 118 1.82 -13.78 6.07
CA TRP A 118 0.60 -12.99 6.23
C TRP A 118 -0.18 -12.82 4.93
N VAL A 119 0.51 -12.54 3.82
CA VAL A 119 -0.09 -12.43 2.49
C VAL A 119 -0.80 -13.74 2.13
N ARG A 120 -0.13 -14.88 2.31
CA ARG A 120 -0.73 -16.19 2.03
C ARG A 120 -2.04 -16.42 2.80
N ARG A 121 -2.10 -15.95 4.05
CA ARG A 121 -3.28 -16.10 4.91
C ARG A 121 -4.47 -15.23 4.47
N VAL A 122 -4.27 -14.15 3.72
CA VAL A 122 -5.34 -13.22 3.33
C VAL A 122 -5.67 -13.25 1.84
N ALA A 123 -4.72 -13.70 1.02
CA ALA A 123 -4.74 -13.69 -0.44
C ALA A 123 -4.71 -15.10 -1.05
N GLY A 124 -4.54 -16.16 -0.26
CA GLY A 124 -4.42 -17.52 -0.78
C GLY A 124 -2.99 -17.87 -1.18
N GLU A 125 -2.83 -18.89 -2.02
CA GLU A 125 -1.51 -19.32 -2.48
C GLU A 125 -0.74 -18.19 -3.17
N ILE A 126 0.59 -18.18 -3.00
CA ILE A 126 1.49 -17.27 -3.72
C ILE A 126 2.12 -18.11 -4.81
N PHE A 127 1.79 -17.84 -6.07
CA PHE A 127 2.27 -18.63 -7.20
C PHE A 127 3.73 -18.33 -7.53
N GLU A 128 4.15 -17.07 -7.37
CA GLU A 128 5.52 -16.63 -7.65
C GLU A 128 6.00 -15.66 -6.55
N ALA A 129 6.77 -16.17 -5.58
CA ALA A 129 7.16 -15.38 -4.41
C ALA A 129 8.02 -14.14 -4.75
N THR A 130 8.91 -14.25 -5.75
CA THR A 130 9.80 -13.16 -6.17
C THR A 130 9.07 -12.04 -6.92
N VAL A 131 7.87 -12.30 -7.42
CA VAL A 131 7.04 -11.33 -8.16
C VAL A 131 5.94 -10.77 -7.26
N ALA A 132 5.38 -11.62 -6.39
CA ALA A 132 4.22 -11.28 -5.59
C ALA A 132 4.49 -10.20 -4.53
N ILE A 133 5.71 -10.14 -3.96
CA ILE A 133 6.03 -9.24 -2.86
C ILE A 133 7.40 -8.59 -3.10
N ASP A 134 7.41 -7.26 -3.22
CA ASP A 134 8.60 -6.44 -3.26
C ASP A 134 8.62 -5.52 -2.03
N VAL A 135 9.73 -5.48 -1.30
CA VAL A 135 9.90 -4.61 -0.12
C VAL A 135 11.18 -3.81 -0.29
N ARG A 136 11.05 -2.48 -0.25
CA ARG A 136 12.16 -1.54 -0.44
C ARG A 136 12.05 -0.36 0.51
N ASP A 137 13.11 0.40 0.59
CA ASP A 137 13.10 1.63 1.38
C ASP A 137 12.24 2.70 0.69
N ALA A 138 11.54 3.46 1.52
CA ALA A 138 10.77 4.60 1.09
C ALA A 138 11.58 5.89 1.30
N ASP A 139 12.72 6.02 0.61
CA ASP A 139 13.64 7.17 0.77
C ASP A 139 12.95 8.53 0.59
N LYS A 140 11.94 8.55 -0.28
CA LYS A 140 11.13 9.72 -0.63
C LYS A 140 9.66 9.35 -0.55
N PRO A 141 9.07 9.21 0.66
CA PRO A 141 7.67 8.77 0.80
C PRO A 141 6.70 9.77 0.18
N ARG A 142 7.08 11.06 0.14
CA ARG A 142 6.36 12.10 -0.61
C ARG A 142 6.45 11.91 -2.12
N GLY A 143 7.58 11.40 -2.61
CA GLY A 143 7.73 10.96 -3.99
C GLY A 143 6.76 9.82 -4.33
N ALA A 144 6.62 8.84 -3.43
CA ALA A 144 5.61 7.78 -3.56
C ALA A 144 4.18 8.34 -3.56
N ALA A 145 3.84 9.24 -2.63
CA ALA A 145 2.53 9.91 -2.64
C ALA A 145 2.24 10.63 -3.97
N ARG A 146 3.22 11.39 -4.49
CA ARG A 146 3.11 12.05 -5.80
C ARG A 146 2.98 11.07 -6.96
N TYR A 147 3.69 9.94 -6.92
CA TYR A 147 3.58 8.88 -7.91
C TYR A 147 2.14 8.39 -8.03
N PHE A 148 1.46 8.15 -6.90
CA PHE A 148 0.04 7.76 -6.89
C PHE A 148 -0.91 8.86 -7.39
N GLY A 149 -0.44 10.10 -7.51
CA GLY A 149 -1.18 11.19 -8.14
C GLY A 149 -1.49 10.94 -9.62
N LYS A 150 -0.80 10.00 -10.29
CA LYS A 150 -1.16 9.55 -11.66
C LYS A 150 -2.59 9.01 -11.74
N ALA A 151 -3.13 8.52 -10.62
CA ALA A 151 -4.48 7.97 -10.49
C ALA A 151 -5.55 9.04 -10.24
N LEU A 152 -5.19 10.32 -10.10
CA LEU A 152 -6.15 11.41 -10.01
C LEU A 152 -6.97 11.53 -11.31
N LYS A 153 -8.14 12.16 -11.21
CA LYS A 153 -8.86 12.63 -12.40
C LYS A 153 -7.93 13.52 -13.24
N PRO A 154 -7.91 13.39 -14.59
CA PRO A 154 -6.92 14.07 -15.43
C PRO A 154 -6.81 15.57 -15.18
N HIS A 155 -7.95 16.25 -15.03
CA HIS A 155 -7.98 17.68 -14.73
C HIS A 155 -7.30 18.05 -13.41
N ASP A 156 -7.48 17.25 -12.34
CA ASP A 156 -6.85 17.49 -11.04
C ASP A 156 -5.35 17.16 -11.05
N ALA A 157 -4.96 16.11 -11.78
CA ALA A 157 -3.56 15.74 -12.00
C ALA A 157 -2.79 16.86 -12.73
N THR A 158 -3.37 17.39 -13.81
CA THR A 158 -2.77 18.48 -14.61
C THR A 158 -2.55 19.74 -13.77
N ARG A 159 -3.52 20.13 -12.93
CA ARG A 159 -3.36 21.27 -11.99
C ARG A 159 -2.19 21.08 -11.02
N ARG A 160 -1.78 19.84 -10.77
CA ARG A 160 -0.67 19.46 -9.88
C ARG A 160 0.64 19.18 -10.63
N ARG A 161 0.65 19.36 -11.96
CA ARG A 161 1.76 19.01 -12.85
C ARG A 161 2.15 17.54 -12.74
N ILE A 162 1.16 16.67 -12.53
CA ILE A 162 1.32 15.21 -12.51
C ILE A 162 0.74 14.67 -13.80
N ARG A 163 1.47 13.77 -14.48
CA ARG A 163 0.98 13.09 -15.68
C ARG A 163 -0.07 12.04 -15.27
N PRO A 164 -1.36 12.20 -15.63
CA PRO A 164 -2.36 11.19 -15.33
C PRO A 164 -2.11 9.93 -16.17
N SER A 165 -2.51 8.78 -15.63
CA SER A 165 -2.45 7.49 -16.32
C SER A 165 -3.66 6.65 -15.89
N PRO A 166 -4.37 5.97 -16.82
CA PRO A 166 -5.45 5.06 -16.46
C PRO A 166 -4.98 3.98 -15.48
N GLN A 167 -5.69 3.78 -14.38
CA GLN A 167 -5.36 2.80 -13.33
C GLN A 167 -6.46 1.73 -13.14
N GLY A 168 -7.30 1.57 -14.17
CA GLY A 168 -8.39 0.59 -14.23
C GLY A 168 -9.47 0.75 -13.16
N LEU A 169 -10.42 -0.18 -13.15
CA LEU A 169 -11.48 -0.22 -12.14
C LEU A 169 -10.93 -0.88 -10.87
N VAL A 170 -11.11 -0.24 -9.71
CA VAL A 170 -10.81 -0.85 -8.41
C VAL A 170 -12.10 -1.10 -7.65
N HIS A 171 -12.21 -2.29 -7.07
CA HIS A 171 -13.30 -2.69 -6.19
C HIS A 171 -12.92 -2.41 -4.73
N GLY A 172 -13.75 -1.63 -4.03
CA GLY A 172 -13.52 -1.20 -2.66
C GLY A 172 -12.83 0.16 -2.55
N ARG A 173 -11.97 0.32 -1.53
CA ARG A 173 -11.23 1.57 -1.31
C ARG A 173 -9.91 1.52 -2.07
N ARG A 174 -9.75 2.44 -3.03
CA ARG A 174 -8.49 2.64 -3.77
C ARG A 174 -7.35 3.18 -2.89
N LEU A 175 -7.65 4.05 -1.93
CA LEU A 175 -6.67 4.66 -1.04
C LEU A 175 -7.19 4.64 0.41
N SER A 176 -6.32 4.27 1.34
CA SER A 176 -6.56 4.40 2.78
C SER A 176 -5.28 4.80 3.50
N ILE A 177 -5.43 5.52 4.60
CA ILE A 177 -4.36 6.10 5.41
C ILE A 177 -4.70 5.83 6.88
N SER A 178 -3.69 5.65 7.72
CA SER A 178 -3.79 5.59 9.18
C SER A 178 -2.59 6.23 9.85
#